data_AF-A0A1W6LKM4-F1
#
_entry.id   AF-A0A1W6LKM4-F1
#
_cell.length_a   1.000
_cell.length_b   1.000
_cell.length_c   1.000
_cell.angle_alpha   90.00
_cell.angle_beta   90.00
_cell.angle_gamma   90.00
#
_symmetry.space_group_name_H-M   'P 1'
#
loop_
_entity.id
_entity.type
_entity.pdbx_description
1 polymer ?
#
loop_
_entity_poly.entity_id
_entity_poly.type
_entity_poly.pdbx_seq_one_letter_code
_entity_poly.pdbx_strand_id
1 'polypeptide(L)' 'MKSRKITPKMLAGFDAVLIATDHSDYDYQMITDNAQLVIDTRNSCDKCKSAKKKVWKA' A
#
# COMPACT_ATOMS: atom_id res chain seq x y z
N MET A 1 5.09 -3.88 20.34
CA MET A 1 4.21 -3.41 19.26
C MET A 1 3.03 -4.36 19.12
N LYS A 2 1.84 -3.85 18.78
CA LYS A 2 0.65 -4.67 18.50
C LYS A 2 0.20 -4.38 17.08
N SER A 3 -0.12 -5.41 16.30
CA SER A 3 -0.71 -5.22 14.97
C SER A 3 -2.06 -4.53 15.10
N ARG A 4 -2.41 -3.78 14.06
CA ARG A 4 -3.72 -3.14 13.92
C ARG A 4 -4.26 -3.47 12.54
N LYS A 5 -5.58 -3.61 12.44
CA LYS A 5 -6.23 -3.73 11.13
C LYS A 5 -5.98 -2.45 10.33
N ILE A 6 -5.59 -2.63 9.08
CA ILE A 6 -5.42 -1.53 8.14
C ILE A 6 -6.80 -0.92 7.83
N THR A 7 -6.86 0.40 7.73
CA THR A 7 -8.09 1.12 7.33
C THR A 7 -7.72 2.29 6.41
N PRO A 8 -8.62 2.71 5.50
CA PRO A 8 -8.41 3.88 4.64
C PRO A 8 -8.00 5.15 5.40
N LYS A 9 -8.70 5.45 6.51
CA LYS A 9 -8.41 6.62 7.35
C LYS A 9 -7.00 6.58 7.94
N MET A 10 -6.53 5.38 8.31
CA MET A 10 -5.19 5.20 8.84
C MET A 10 -4.13 5.42 7.76
N LEU A 11 -4.36 4.89 6.54
CA LEU A 11 -3.44 5.05 5.40
C LEU A 11 -3.29 6.52 4.97
N ALA A 12 -4.38 7.28 4.96
CA ALA A 12 -4.37 8.69 4.59
C ALA A 12 -3.57 9.57 5.58
N GLY A 13 -3.32 9.08 6.80
CA GLY A 13 -2.56 9.77 7.84
C GLY A 13 -1.06 9.53 7.80
N PHE A 14 -0.57 8.71 6.86
CA PHE A 14 0.86 8.45 6.67
C PHE A 14 1.36 9.04 5.36
N ASP A 15 2.62 9.50 5.37
CA ASP A 15 3.28 10.01 4.17
C ASP A 15 3.63 8.88 3.20
N ALA A 16 3.98 7.70 3.72
CA ALA A 16 4.38 6.55 2.91
C ALA A 16 3.98 5.20 3.53
N VAL A 17 3.72 4.22 2.67
CA VAL A 17 3.42 2.83 3.03
C VAL A 17 4.42 1.91 2.35
N LEU A 18 5.11 1.07 3.13
CA LEU A 18 6.06 0.08 2.63
C LEU A 18 5.42 -1.31 2.60
N ILE A 19 5.44 -1.95 1.43
CA ILE A 19 5.11 -3.36 1.30
C ILE A 19 6.38 -4.17 1.58
N ALA A 20 6.52 -4.62 2.81
CA ALA A 20 7.67 -5.42 3.26
C ALA A 20 7.52 -6.92 2.93
N THR A 21 6.28 -7.40 2.79
CA THR A 21 5.96 -8.81 2.50
C THR A 21 4.68 -8.87 1.67
N ASP A 22 4.61 -9.81 0.74
CA ASP A 22 3.46 -10.03 -0.12
C ASP A 22 2.51 -11.06 0.49
N HIS A 23 1.36 -10.62 1.00
CA HIS A 23 0.31 -11.49 1.52
C HIS A 23 -0.99 -11.31 0.73
N SER A 24 -1.63 -12.42 0.37
CA SER A 24 -2.89 -12.44 -0.39
C SER A 24 -4.08 -11.81 0.34
N ASP A 25 -3.99 -11.69 1.66
CA ASP A 25 -5.09 -11.22 2.51
C ASP A 25 -5.28 -9.69 2.46
N TYR A 26 -4.31 -8.97 1.89
CA TYR A 26 -4.39 -7.52 1.76
C TYR A 26 -5.01 -7.09 0.43
N ASP A 27 -5.95 -6.15 0.52
CA ASP A 27 -6.46 -5.41 -0.62
C ASP A 27 -5.47 -4.30 -1.00
N TYR A 28 -4.52 -4.62 -1.88
CA TYR A 28 -3.55 -3.65 -2.37
C TYR A 28 -4.18 -2.51 -3.17
N GLN A 29 -5.34 -2.73 -3.81
CA GLN A 29 -6.05 -1.67 -4.50
C GLN A 29 -6.50 -0.61 -3.48
N MET A 30 -7.16 -1.04 -2.40
CA MET A 30 -7.55 -0.15 -1.31
C MET A 30 -6.35 0.56 -0.68
N ILE A 31 -5.21 -0.11 -0.54
CA ILE A 31 -3.98 0.51 -0.04
C ILE A 31 -3.51 1.62 -0.99
N THR A 32 -3.37 1.32 -2.29
CA THR A 32 -2.87 2.30 -3.27
C THR A 32 -3.84 3.46 -3.55
N ASP A 33 -5.14 3.28 -3.30
CA ASP A 33 -6.13 4.34 -3.46
C ASP A 33 -6.11 5.35 -2.29
N ASN A 34 -5.76 4.89 -1.09
CA ASN A 34 -5.83 5.69 0.14
C ASN A 34 -4.48 6.15 0.68
N ALA A 35 -3.37 5.57 0.22
CA ALA A 35 -2.02 6.01 0.55
C ALA A 35 -1.56 7.19 -0.31
N GLN A 36 -0.69 8.03 0.25
CA GLN A 36 -0.07 9.13 -0.47
C GLN A 36 1.08 8.65 -1.37
N LEU A 37 1.94 7.78 -0.83
CA LEU A 37 3.02 7.08 -1.51
C LEU A 37 3.04 5.60 -1.07
N VAL A 38 3.20 4.69 -2.03
CA VAL A 38 3.42 3.26 -1.76
C VAL A 38 4.79 2.87 -2.30
N ILE A 39 5.61 2.27 -1.45
CA ILE A 39 6.90 1.67 -1.80
C ILE A 39 6.70 0.17 -1.90
N ASP A 40 6.71 -0.34 -3.12
CA ASP A 40 6.50 -1.76 -3.40
C ASP A 40 7.84 -2.44 -3.67
N THR A 41 8.30 -3.24 -2.69
CA THR A 41 9.54 -4.03 -2.78
C THR A 41 9.28 -5.49 -3.18
N ARG A 42 8.02 -5.84 -3.49
CA ARG A 42 7.58 -7.22 -3.71
C ARG A 42 6.83 -7.42 -5.01
N ASN A 43 6.59 -6.34 -5.76
CA ASN A 43 5.76 -6.34 -6.95
C ASN A 43 4.28 -6.69 -6.66
N SER A 44 3.80 -6.44 -5.44
CA SER A 44 2.42 -6.73 -5.03
C SER A 44 1.40 -5.80 -5.70
N CYS A 45 1.81 -4.60 -6.10
CA CYS A 45 0.93 -3.58 -6.69
C CYS A 45 0.84 -3.63 -8.22
N ASP A 46 1.43 -4.62 -8.89
CA ASP A 46 1.52 -4.68 -10.36
C ASP A 46 0.16 -4.63 -11.08
N LYS A 47 -0.88 -5.17 -10.43
CA LYS A 47 -2.25 -5.21 -10.93
C LYS A 47 -3.14 -4.07 -10.42
N CYS A 48 -2.62 -3.20 -9.55
CA CYS A 48 -3.38 -2.08 -9.00
C CYS A 48 -3.63 -1.03 -10.09
N LYS A 49 -4.86 -0.51 -10.12
CA LYS A 49 -5.33 0.52 -11.06
C LYS A 49 -4.97 1.94 -10.61
N SER A 50 -4.53 2.12 -9.36
CA SER A 50 -4.18 3.43 -8.81
C SER A 50 -3.03 4.04 -9.61
N ALA A 51 -3.05 5.38 -9.74
CA ALA A 51 -2.16 6.11 -10.60
C ALA A 51 -0.71 5.66 -10.40
N LYS A 52 -0.08 5.11 -11.44
CA LYS A 52 1.34 4.70 -11.49
C LYS A 52 2.32 5.74 -10.91
N LYS A 53 1.88 7.00 -10.75
CA LYS A 53 2.60 8.10 -10.10
C LYS A 53 2.79 7.96 -8.58
N LYS A 54 1.98 7.15 -7.88
CA LYS A 54 2.03 7.01 -6.41
C LYS A 54 2.72 5.74 -5.93
N VAL A 55 2.97 4.79 -6.82
CA VAL A 55 3.63 3.53 -6.47
C VAL A 55 5.06 3.59 -6.98
N TRP A 56 6.02 3.63 -6.06
CA TRP A 56 7.42 3.46 -6.37
C TRP A 56 7.79 1.99 -6.27
N LYS A 57 8.24 1.41 -7.38
CA LYS A 57 8.71 0.02 -7.45
C LYS A 57 10.22 0.02 -7.21
N ALA A 58 10.63 -0.56 -6.09
CA ALA A 58 12.03 -0.59 -5.63
C ALA A 58 12.70 -1.94 -5.93
#